data_AF-A0A2V8LT60-F1
#
_entry.id   AF-A0A2V8LT60-F1
#
_cell.length_a   1.000
_cell.length_b   1.000
_cell.length_c   1.000
_cell.angle_alpha   90.00
_cell.angle_beta   90.00
_cell.angle_gamma   90.00
#
_symmetry.space_group_name_H-M   'P 1'
#
loop_
_entity.id
_entity.type
_entity.pdbx_description
1 polymer ?
#
loop_
_entity_poly.entity_id
_entity_poly.type
_entity_poly.pdbx_seq_one_letter_code
_entity_poly.pdbx_strand_id
1 'polypeptide(L)'
;MHLYRVVRLAVLGLLIGTASLFFVGRACAQQQPRVVENVDVIGNRRLRKDDIIYYIQTRPGDTYNPSQVERDLQALNAQGFFDKTETRVTIEDGPRGGVNVTFYVKELPIVRDIQFEGLKSVSESDVLKTFREKRVGVSKEAIEDPVKIRNATRVLKEMLAAKGHPNATVKAAIEKVSATSDAVTFQINEGPRVRVAEIRFEGSKVFKSSKLREQMKYVQEAGLISRFREQDILDREKLDFDLHKVDNYMRSKGYLQARHGEPRIEGLGRRRTGFPILPIPFLSSTDDTLRITVPIFDGKLYRLGDMKIEGNSIFSEAVIKAIIGLKKGEVANGEAISKALYENLKKYYGNQGFIQYTAEVTPTFKDNPQNANEGVADFLITIDEGKQFTLRRLEFTGNTFTRDNV
;
A
#
# COMPACT_ATOMS: atom_id res chain seq x y z
N MET A 1 -8.02 95.30 -6.31
CA MET A 1 -6.99 94.99 -7.32
C MET A 1 -7.42 93.71 -8.03
N HIS A 2 -8.45 93.79 -8.88
CA HIS A 2 -8.38 93.94 -10.35
C HIS A 2 -7.72 92.72 -11.04
N LEU A 3 -8.35 91.98 -11.96
CA LEU A 3 -9.68 92.11 -12.56
C LEU A 3 -10.04 90.81 -13.36
N TYR A 4 -11.20 90.21 -13.06
CA TYR A 4 -12.23 89.56 -13.91
C TYR A 4 -11.85 88.44 -14.92
N ARG A 5 -12.40 87.21 -14.91
CA ARG A 5 -13.78 86.67 -14.95
C ARG A 5 -14.52 86.82 -16.31
N VAL A 6 -14.82 85.65 -16.92
CA VAL A 6 -16.02 85.26 -17.72
C VAL A 6 -16.08 85.60 -19.23
N VAL A 7 -16.48 84.62 -20.06
CA VAL A 7 -17.68 84.60 -20.96
C VAL A 7 -17.48 83.85 -22.31
N ARG A 8 -18.28 82.77 -22.45
CA ARG A 8 -19.09 82.25 -23.60
C ARG A 8 -18.52 82.25 -25.03
N LEU A 9 -18.44 81.10 -25.72
CA LEU A 9 -19.51 80.38 -26.45
C LEU A 9 -19.97 81.06 -27.77
N ALA A 10 -19.66 80.37 -28.89
CA ALA A 10 -20.52 80.10 -30.07
C ALA A 10 -20.18 80.73 -31.44
N VAL A 11 -20.39 79.88 -32.46
CA VAL A 11 -20.67 80.06 -33.90
C VAL A 11 -19.45 80.02 -34.86
N LEU A 12 -19.11 78.86 -35.46
CA LEU A 12 -19.68 78.13 -36.62
C LEU A 12 -19.33 78.77 -37.99
N GLY A 13 -18.57 78.06 -38.83
CA GLY A 13 -18.27 78.52 -40.21
C GLY A 13 -17.20 77.71 -40.99
N LEU A 14 -17.42 76.40 -41.17
CA LEU A 14 -17.07 75.54 -42.32
C LEU A 14 -15.81 75.84 -43.19
N LEU A 15 -14.84 74.91 -43.21
CA LEU A 15 -14.23 74.37 -44.46
C LEU A 15 -13.25 73.20 -44.17
N ILE A 16 -13.76 72.00 -44.45
CA ILE A 16 -13.13 70.81 -45.07
C ILE A 16 -11.59 70.87 -45.19
N GLY A 17 -10.89 69.95 -44.50
CA GLY A 17 -9.47 69.73 -44.71
C GLY A 17 -8.86 68.66 -43.81
N THR A 18 -8.94 67.40 -44.27
CA THR A 18 -8.03 66.29 -43.92
C THR A 18 -7.91 65.85 -42.46
N ALA A 19 -8.69 64.83 -42.12
CA ALA A 19 -8.37 63.90 -41.04
C ALA A 19 -7.15 63.06 -41.44
N SER A 20 -5.96 63.46 -41.00
CA SER A 20 -4.76 62.64 -41.06
C SER A 20 -4.60 61.93 -39.72
N LEU A 21 -5.07 60.68 -39.65
CA LEU A 21 -4.69 59.75 -38.61
C LEU A 21 -3.16 59.61 -38.61
N PHE A 22 -2.50 60.03 -37.54
CA PHE A 22 -1.18 59.52 -37.21
C PHE A 22 -1.33 58.07 -36.69
N PHE A 23 -1.55 57.14 -37.61
CA PHE A 23 -1.20 55.74 -37.37
C PHE A 23 0.33 55.67 -37.36
N VAL A 24 0.93 55.77 -36.18
CA VAL A 24 2.30 55.31 -35.98
C VAL A 24 2.26 53.80 -36.17
N GLY A 25 2.51 53.36 -37.40
CA GLY A 25 2.76 51.96 -37.69
C GLY A 25 3.94 51.53 -36.85
N ARG A 26 3.67 50.78 -35.77
CA ARG A 26 4.68 49.88 -35.21
C ARG A 26 4.98 48.89 -36.32
N ALA A 27 6.04 49.16 -37.07
CA ALA A 27 6.70 48.14 -37.84
C ALA A 27 7.09 47.05 -36.84
N CYS A 28 6.27 46.01 -36.75
CA CYS A 28 6.69 44.76 -36.17
C CYS A 28 7.83 44.32 -37.09
N ALA A 29 9.07 44.54 -36.66
CA ALA A 29 10.23 43.99 -37.33
C ALA A 29 10.02 42.47 -37.33
N GLN A 30 9.50 41.95 -38.44
CA GLN A 30 9.30 40.54 -38.64
C GLN A 30 10.70 39.98 -38.84
N GLN A 31 11.35 39.62 -37.74
CA GLN A 31 12.61 38.87 -37.76
C GLN A 31 12.36 37.69 -38.72
N GLN A 32 13.18 37.62 -39.78
CA GLN A 32 13.12 36.50 -40.70
C GLN A 32 13.12 35.20 -39.88
N PRO A 33 12.29 34.21 -40.23
CA PRO A 33 12.23 32.95 -39.51
C PRO A 33 13.64 32.33 -39.52
N ARG A 34 14.31 32.39 -38.37
CA ARG A 34 15.65 31.82 -38.22
C ARG A 34 15.50 30.30 -38.36
N VAL A 35 16.40 29.69 -39.11
CA VAL A 35 16.43 28.22 -39.27
C VAL A 35 17.38 27.64 -38.23
N VAL A 36 17.06 26.45 -37.71
CA VAL A 36 17.98 25.70 -36.84
C VAL A 36 19.12 25.16 -37.70
N GLU A 37 20.34 25.63 -37.44
CA GLU A 37 21.52 25.21 -38.17
C GLU A 37 22.12 23.93 -37.62
N ASN A 38 22.12 23.77 -36.29
CA ASN A 38 22.66 22.61 -35.59
C ASN A 38 21.92 22.36 -34.28
N VAL A 39 21.82 21.09 -33.89
CA VAL A 39 21.32 20.66 -32.58
C VAL A 39 22.42 19.83 -31.92
N ASP A 40 22.93 20.32 -30.80
CA ASP A 40 24.03 19.71 -30.08
C ASP A 40 23.62 19.31 -28.65
N VAL A 41 24.30 18.32 -28.09
CA VAL A 41 24.17 17.86 -26.71
C VAL A 41 25.57 17.76 -26.12
N ILE A 42 25.80 18.44 -25.01
CA ILE A 42 27.08 18.49 -24.30
C ILE A 42 26.88 18.06 -22.84
N GLY A 43 27.83 17.29 -22.30
CA GLY A 43 27.85 16.90 -20.88
C GLY A 43 27.37 15.47 -20.62
N ASN A 44 26.89 14.78 -21.66
CA ASN A 44 26.65 13.34 -21.63
C ASN A 44 27.98 12.57 -21.49
N ARG A 45 27.94 11.44 -20.80
CA ARG A 45 29.09 10.58 -20.51
C ARG A 45 28.78 9.13 -20.81
N ARG A 46 27.68 8.60 -20.25
CA ARG A 46 27.26 7.21 -20.44
C ARG A 46 26.31 7.06 -21.62
N LEU A 47 25.37 8.01 -21.78
CA LEU A 47 24.42 8.00 -22.89
C LEU A 47 25.10 8.55 -24.15
N ARG A 48 24.83 7.93 -25.31
CA ARG A 48 25.35 8.45 -26.58
C ARG A 48 24.55 9.69 -26.98
N LYS A 49 25.23 10.62 -27.65
CA LYS A 49 24.62 11.87 -28.12
C LYS A 49 23.35 11.63 -28.95
N ASP A 50 23.42 10.67 -29.88
CA ASP A 50 22.31 10.35 -30.78
C ASP A 50 21.10 9.77 -30.04
N ASP A 51 21.33 8.98 -28.97
CA ASP A 51 20.26 8.44 -28.12
C ASP A 51 19.50 9.57 -27.39
N ILE A 52 20.21 10.65 -27.04
CA ILE A 52 19.61 11.83 -26.40
C ILE A 52 18.85 12.66 -27.44
N ILE A 53 19.43 12.85 -28.61
CA ILE A 53 18.80 13.59 -29.73
C ILE A 53 17.50 12.93 -30.17
N TYR A 54 17.37 11.60 -30.03
CA TYR A 54 16.13 10.88 -30.32
C TYR A 54 14.90 11.45 -29.58
N TYR A 55 15.07 11.94 -28.34
CA TYR A 55 13.98 12.50 -27.53
C TYR A 55 13.66 13.97 -27.83
N ILE A 56 14.54 14.65 -28.55
CA ILE A 56 14.38 16.05 -28.98
C ILE A 56 13.55 16.02 -30.27
N GLN A 57 12.61 16.94 -30.49
CA GLN A 57 11.90 17.05 -31.77
C GLN A 57 12.55 18.05 -32.72
N THR A 58 13.18 19.10 -32.19
CA THR A 58 13.94 20.08 -32.99
C THR A 58 15.04 19.39 -33.79
N ARG A 59 15.12 19.65 -35.09
CA ARG A 59 16.14 19.12 -36.01
C ARG A 59 16.84 20.24 -36.79
N PRO A 60 18.09 20.02 -37.23
CA PRO A 60 18.72 20.89 -38.21
C PRO A 60 17.86 21.02 -39.48
N GLY A 61 17.62 22.24 -39.94
CA GLY A 61 16.76 22.56 -41.07
C GLY A 61 15.34 23.01 -40.69
N ASP A 62 14.91 22.82 -39.44
CA ASP A 62 13.60 23.27 -38.96
C ASP A 62 13.55 24.79 -38.79
N THR A 63 12.34 25.35 -38.88
CA THR A 63 12.11 26.74 -38.45
C THR A 63 12.26 26.82 -36.93
N TYR A 64 13.12 27.72 -36.45
CA TYR A 64 13.36 27.90 -35.02
C TYR A 64 12.07 28.27 -34.29
N ASN A 65 11.70 27.43 -33.32
CA ASN A 65 10.56 27.64 -32.46
C ASN A 65 10.99 27.55 -30.98
N PRO A 66 11.05 28.67 -30.24
CA PRO A 66 11.49 28.66 -28.85
C PRO A 66 10.59 27.80 -27.95
N SER A 67 9.29 27.74 -28.22
CA SER A 67 8.37 26.89 -27.46
C SER A 67 8.60 25.40 -27.72
N GLN A 68 9.09 25.02 -28.91
CA GLN A 68 9.46 23.63 -29.18
C GLN A 68 10.74 23.26 -28.44
N VAL A 69 11.75 24.13 -28.44
CA VAL A 69 13.01 23.89 -27.73
C VAL A 69 12.78 23.72 -26.22
N GLU A 70 11.89 24.52 -25.63
CA GLU A 70 11.50 24.36 -24.22
C GLU A 70 10.78 23.02 -23.97
N ARG A 71 9.87 22.61 -24.87
CA ARG A 71 9.23 21.29 -24.78
C ARG A 71 10.24 20.15 -24.89
N ASP A 72 11.24 20.28 -25.75
CA ASP A 72 12.31 19.31 -25.90
C ASP A 72 13.15 19.21 -24.61
N LEU A 73 13.49 20.34 -23.98
CA LEU A 73 14.16 20.36 -22.67
C LEU A 73 13.32 19.66 -21.59
N GLN A 74 12.01 19.93 -21.56
CA GLN A 74 11.09 19.27 -20.64
C GLN A 74 10.98 17.76 -20.92
N ALA A 75 10.96 17.35 -22.18
CA ALA A 75 10.93 15.94 -22.59
C ALA A 75 12.19 15.20 -22.15
N LEU A 76 13.37 15.82 -22.25
CA LEU A 76 14.63 15.27 -21.74
C LEU A 76 14.59 15.13 -20.22
N ASN A 77 14.15 16.16 -19.50
CA ASN A 77 14.01 16.14 -18.04
C ASN A 77 12.98 15.10 -17.56
N ALA A 78 11.95 14.81 -18.37
CA ALA A 78 10.93 13.81 -18.07
C ALA A 78 11.44 12.37 -18.16
N GLN A 79 12.52 12.11 -18.93
CA GLN A 79 13.13 10.78 -19.01
C GLN A 79 13.73 10.33 -17.67
N GLY A 80 14.09 11.28 -16.80
CA GLY A 80 14.66 10.98 -15.49
C GLY A 80 16.12 10.51 -15.54
N PHE A 81 16.81 10.65 -16.68
CA PHE A 81 18.25 10.36 -16.81
C PHE A 81 19.15 11.52 -16.38
N PHE A 82 18.60 12.73 -16.30
CA PHE A 82 19.36 13.97 -16.13
C PHE A 82 18.92 14.76 -14.90
N ASP A 83 19.87 15.48 -14.30
CA ASP A 83 19.61 16.42 -13.22
C ASP A 83 18.91 17.67 -13.79
N LYS A 84 17.67 17.89 -13.37
CA LYS A 84 16.81 18.99 -13.84
C LYS A 84 17.32 20.37 -13.45
N THR A 85 18.17 20.46 -12.43
CA THR A 85 18.70 21.73 -11.92
C THR A 85 19.97 22.16 -12.67
N GLU A 86 20.73 21.19 -13.21
CA GLU A 86 21.95 21.44 -13.98
C GLU A 86 21.72 21.35 -15.50
N THR A 87 20.64 20.71 -15.95
CA THR A 87 20.32 20.56 -17.37
C THR A 87 19.65 21.82 -17.93
N ARG A 88 20.23 22.38 -18.99
CA ARG A 88 19.79 23.65 -19.61
C ARG A 88 20.00 23.65 -21.11
N VAL A 89 19.30 24.53 -21.80
CA VAL A 89 19.48 24.78 -23.24
C VAL A 89 20.02 26.19 -23.47
N THR A 90 20.93 26.35 -24.42
CA THR A 90 21.40 27.65 -24.90
C THR A 90 21.15 27.77 -26.40
N ILE A 91 20.87 29.00 -26.83
CA ILE A 91 20.68 29.32 -28.25
C ILE A 91 21.76 30.33 -28.62
N GLU A 92 22.55 30.00 -29.64
CA GLU A 92 23.61 30.87 -30.18
C GLU A 92 23.35 31.15 -31.65
N ASP A 93 23.81 32.31 -32.15
CA ASP A 93 23.69 32.64 -33.58
C ASP A 93 24.61 31.72 -34.40
N GLY A 94 24.04 31.10 -35.43
CA GLY A 94 24.77 30.24 -36.35
C GLY A 94 25.55 31.04 -37.40
N PRO A 95 26.62 30.46 -37.97
CA PRO A 95 27.48 31.14 -38.95
C PRO A 95 26.76 31.50 -40.26
N ARG A 96 25.57 30.93 -40.53
CA ARG A 96 24.76 31.20 -41.73
C ARG A 96 23.51 32.06 -41.42
N GLY A 97 23.46 32.68 -40.23
CA GLY A 97 22.37 33.57 -39.83
C GLY A 97 21.14 32.85 -39.23
N GLY A 98 21.22 31.54 -39.03
CA GLY A 98 20.26 30.75 -38.26
C GLY A 98 20.66 30.63 -36.79
N VAL A 99 20.23 29.55 -36.12
CA VAL A 99 20.51 29.32 -34.69
C VAL A 99 21.12 27.95 -34.44
N ASN A 100 22.08 27.89 -33.53
CA ASN A 100 22.59 26.65 -32.95
C ASN A 100 21.92 26.43 -31.59
N VAL A 101 21.28 25.27 -31.43
CA VAL A 101 20.61 24.88 -30.18
C VAL A 101 21.47 23.85 -29.47
N THR A 102 22.00 24.20 -28.31
CA THR A 102 22.89 23.31 -27.53
C THR A 102 22.25 22.96 -26.20
N PHE A 103 22.01 21.67 -25.97
CA PHE A 103 21.52 21.14 -24.70
C PHE A 103 22.71 20.73 -23.83
N TYR A 104 22.93 21.43 -22.73
CA TYR A 104 23.87 21.03 -21.70
C TYR A 104 23.15 20.10 -20.72
N VAL A 105 23.55 18.83 -20.70
CA VAL A 105 22.94 17.80 -19.85
C VAL A 105 23.89 17.38 -18.74
N LYS A 106 23.32 17.07 -17.58
CA LYS A 106 24.02 16.44 -16.48
C LYS A 106 23.38 15.09 -16.20
N GLU A 107 24.04 14.01 -16.56
CA GLU A 107 23.54 12.65 -16.26
C GLU A 107 23.50 12.41 -14.75
N LEU A 108 22.39 11.81 -14.28
CA LEU A 108 22.29 11.29 -12.93
C LEU A 108 23.16 10.03 -12.79
N PRO A 109 23.83 9.85 -11.64
CA PRO A 109 24.64 8.67 -11.41
C PRO A 109 23.76 7.41 -11.38
N ILE A 110 24.35 6.27 -11.75
CA ILE A 110 23.71 4.96 -11.55
C ILE A 110 24.26 4.26 -10.33
N VAL A 111 23.46 3.38 -9.76
CA VAL A 111 23.87 2.49 -8.69
C VAL A 111 24.76 1.39 -9.28
N ARG A 112 26.07 1.47 -9.04
CA ARG A 112 27.03 0.45 -9.49
C ARG A 112 26.93 -0.82 -8.65
N ASP A 113 26.88 -0.64 -7.34
CA ASP A 113 26.82 -1.74 -6.38
C ASP A 113 25.92 -1.37 -5.20
N ILE A 114 25.33 -2.40 -4.58
CA ILE A 114 24.50 -2.28 -3.40
C ILE A 114 25.05 -3.21 -2.36
N GLN A 115 25.36 -2.67 -1.18
CA GLN A 115 25.95 -3.41 -0.07
C GLN A 115 25.08 -3.30 1.17
N PHE A 116 25.04 -4.36 1.98
CA PHE A 116 24.27 -4.43 3.21
C PHE A 116 25.20 -4.77 4.38
N GLU A 117 25.63 -3.74 5.11
CA GLU A 117 26.54 -3.92 6.24
C GLU A 117 25.77 -4.11 7.54
N GLY A 118 26.12 -5.14 8.31
CA GLY A 118 25.48 -5.42 9.60
C GLY A 118 24.15 -6.17 9.51
N LEU A 119 23.73 -6.58 8.31
CA LEU A 119 22.60 -7.48 8.10
C LEU A 119 22.95 -8.91 8.53
N LYS A 120 22.16 -9.50 9.42
CA LYS A 120 22.40 -10.85 9.98
C LYS A 120 21.15 -11.71 10.00
N SER A 121 19.99 -11.11 10.23
CA SER A 121 18.70 -11.78 10.39
C SER A 121 18.02 -12.17 9.05
N VAL A 122 18.44 -11.56 7.94
CA VAL A 122 17.87 -11.77 6.60
C VAL A 122 19.01 -11.90 5.58
N SER A 123 18.82 -12.71 4.54
CA SER A 123 19.80 -12.83 3.46
C SER A 123 19.72 -11.62 2.50
N GLU A 124 20.85 -11.19 1.93
CA GLU A 124 20.85 -10.12 0.92
C GLU A 124 19.98 -10.46 -0.29
N SER A 125 19.93 -11.74 -0.69
CA SER A 125 19.07 -12.19 -1.78
C SER A 125 17.59 -11.99 -1.49
N ASP A 126 17.15 -12.20 -0.24
CA ASP A 126 15.76 -11.98 0.16
C ASP A 126 15.41 -10.49 0.17
N VAL A 127 16.36 -9.63 0.56
CA VAL A 127 16.22 -8.18 0.49
C VAL A 127 16.04 -7.73 -0.97
N LEU A 128 16.95 -8.16 -1.86
CA LEU A 128 16.88 -7.82 -3.27
C LEU A 128 15.60 -8.37 -3.94
N LYS A 129 15.17 -9.58 -3.56
CA LYS A 129 13.89 -10.15 -4.01
C LYS A 129 12.72 -9.27 -3.57
N THR A 130 12.68 -8.87 -2.30
CA THR A 130 11.62 -8.01 -1.76
C THR A 130 11.62 -6.63 -2.41
N PHE A 131 12.79 -6.06 -2.70
CA PHE A 131 12.89 -4.78 -3.42
C PHE A 131 12.29 -4.86 -4.83
N ARG A 132 12.46 -6.00 -5.52
CA ARG A 132 11.81 -6.25 -6.82
C ARG A 132 10.30 -6.42 -6.68
N GLU A 133 9.83 -7.23 -5.74
CA GLU A 133 8.40 -7.50 -5.52
C GLU A 133 7.64 -6.23 -5.12
N LYS A 134 8.20 -5.43 -4.21
CA LYS A 134 7.63 -4.14 -3.79
C LYS A 134 7.93 -2.99 -4.76
N ARG A 135 8.60 -3.24 -5.90
CA ARG A 135 8.96 -2.25 -6.93
C ARG A 135 9.63 -1.01 -6.35
N VAL A 136 10.58 -1.20 -5.43
CA VAL A 136 11.28 -0.10 -4.74
C VAL A 136 12.11 0.75 -5.72
N GLY A 137 12.56 0.14 -6.82
CA GLY A 137 13.31 0.82 -7.88
C GLY A 137 14.77 1.09 -7.57
N VAL A 138 15.33 0.39 -6.57
CA VAL A 138 16.76 0.37 -6.24
C VAL A 138 17.31 -1.00 -6.62
N SER A 139 18.24 -1.03 -7.59
CA SER A 139 18.96 -2.22 -8.03
C SER A 139 20.28 -1.80 -8.67
N LYS A 140 21.17 -2.77 -8.93
CA LYS A 140 22.33 -2.52 -9.79
C LYS A 140 21.86 -1.95 -11.13
N GLU A 141 22.61 -1.00 -11.66
CA GLU A 141 22.38 -0.27 -12.91
C GLU A 141 21.16 0.67 -12.94
N ALA A 142 20.35 0.69 -11.87
CA ALA A 142 19.27 1.65 -11.74
C ALA A 142 19.84 3.06 -11.56
N ILE A 143 19.08 4.07 -12.00
CA ILE A 143 19.37 5.47 -11.72
C ILE A 143 19.31 5.69 -10.21
N GLU A 144 20.34 6.31 -9.66
CA GLU A 144 20.38 6.73 -8.28
C GLU A 144 19.30 7.78 -8.03
N ASP A 145 18.44 7.50 -7.06
CA ASP A 145 17.35 8.38 -6.67
C ASP A 145 17.23 8.35 -5.14
N PRO A 146 17.52 9.48 -4.47
CA PRO A 146 17.46 9.57 -3.01
C PRO A 146 16.09 9.21 -2.43
N VAL A 147 15.00 9.46 -3.18
CA VAL A 147 13.63 9.12 -2.77
C VAL A 147 13.45 7.61 -2.75
N LYS A 148 13.96 6.92 -3.78
CA LYS A 148 13.91 5.45 -3.85
C LYS A 148 14.81 4.80 -2.80
N ILE A 149 16.00 5.36 -2.54
CA ILE A 149 16.90 4.88 -1.48
C ILE A 149 16.26 5.04 -0.09
N ARG A 150 15.57 6.17 0.17
CA ARG A 150 14.80 6.37 1.40
C ARG A 150 13.66 5.36 1.53
N ASN A 151 12.97 5.07 0.42
CA ASN A 151 11.94 4.03 0.38
C ASN A 151 12.52 2.64 0.65
N ALA A 152 13.68 2.31 0.06
CA ALA A 152 14.41 1.08 0.31
C ALA A 152 14.79 0.92 1.80
N THR A 153 15.25 2.00 2.43
CA THR A 153 15.54 2.05 3.87
C THR A 153 14.30 1.72 4.71
N ARG A 154 13.13 2.25 4.34
CA ARG A 154 11.86 1.94 5.02
C ARG A 154 11.47 0.47 4.83
N VAL A 155 11.52 -0.04 3.61
CA VAL A 155 11.20 -1.45 3.33
C VAL A 155 12.12 -2.39 4.09
N LEU A 156 13.42 -2.08 4.17
CA LEU A 156 14.37 -2.88 4.92
C LEU A 156 14.05 -2.87 6.42
N LYS A 157 13.69 -1.72 7.00
CA LYS A 157 13.21 -1.63 8.39
C LYS A 157 11.96 -2.47 8.62
N GLU A 158 10.99 -2.45 7.70
CA GLU A 158 9.78 -3.29 7.78
C GLU A 158 10.12 -4.79 7.75
N MET A 159 11.05 -5.20 6.88
CA MET A 159 11.51 -6.58 6.79
C MET A 159 12.18 -7.03 8.10
N LEU A 160 13.05 -6.19 8.67
CA LEU A 160 13.70 -6.45 9.95
C LEU A 160 12.67 -6.50 11.09
N ALA A 161 11.70 -5.59 11.11
CA ALA A 161 10.60 -5.60 12.07
C ALA A 161 9.79 -6.91 12.00
N ALA A 162 9.48 -7.39 10.79
CA ALA A 162 8.82 -8.67 10.58
C ALA A 162 9.64 -9.88 11.06
N LYS A 163 10.97 -9.74 11.14
CA LYS A 163 11.90 -10.71 11.75
C LYS A 163 12.13 -10.51 13.25
N GLY A 164 11.35 -9.63 13.88
CA GLY A 164 11.41 -9.38 15.31
C GLY A 164 12.41 -8.29 15.70
N HIS A 165 12.86 -7.45 14.77
CA HIS A 165 13.75 -6.32 15.02
C HIS A 165 13.02 -4.98 14.80
N PRO A 166 11.98 -4.65 15.60
CA PRO A 166 11.16 -3.45 15.37
C PRO A 166 11.92 -2.14 15.60
N ASN A 167 12.99 -2.17 16.39
CA ASN A 167 13.84 -1.02 16.69
C ASN A 167 15.08 -0.94 15.78
N ALA A 168 15.08 -1.68 14.66
CA ALA A 168 16.19 -1.66 13.72
C ALA A 168 16.41 -0.25 13.14
N THR A 169 17.68 0.14 13.06
CA THR A 169 18.10 1.39 12.42
C THR A 169 18.84 1.05 11.14
N VAL A 170 18.47 1.75 10.07
CA VAL A 170 19.07 1.59 8.74
C VAL A 170 19.44 2.98 8.27
N LYS A 171 20.70 3.17 7.89
CA LYS A 171 21.22 4.39 7.26
C LYS A 171 21.75 4.03 5.87
N ALA A 172 21.40 4.82 4.87
CA ALA A 172 21.98 4.68 3.55
C ALA A 172 23.15 5.66 3.41
N ALA A 173 24.32 5.15 3.07
CA ALA A 173 25.49 5.91 2.67
C ALA A 173 25.64 5.80 1.15
N ILE A 174 25.87 6.94 0.49
CA ILE A 174 26.10 7.02 -0.95
C ILE A 174 27.54 7.45 -1.14
N GLU A 175 28.32 6.60 -1.79
CA GLU A 175 29.73 6.86 -2.06
C GLU A 175 29.95 7.02 -3.57
N LYS A 176 30.52 8.15 -3.96
CA LYS A 176 30.87 8.39 -5.37
C LYS A 176 32.00 7.48 -5.78
N VAL A 177 31.71 6.57 -6.68
CA VAL A 177 32.70 5.66 -7.26
C VAL A 177 33.38 6.32 -8.44
N SER A 178 32.57 6.92 -9.31
CA SER A 178 32.99 7.57 -10.53
C SER A 178 32.11 8.77 -10.78
N ALA A 179 32.37 9.51 -11.85
CA ALA A 179 31.55 10.67 -12.18
C ALA A 179 30.12 10.33 -12.66
N THR A 180 29.84 9.06 -12.99
CA THR A 180 28.53 8.60 -13.49
C THR A 180 27.95 7.46 -12.66
N SER A 181 28.59 7.10 -11.55
CA SER A 181 28.16 5.94 -10.77
C SER A 181 28.47 6.10 -9.29
N ASP A 182 27.53 5.67 -8.47
CA ASP A 182 27.62 5.68 -7.02
C ASP A 182 27.46 4.25 -6.48
N ALA A 183 28.10 3.97 -5.35
CA ALA A 183 27.84 2.78 -4.55
C ALA A 183 26.88 3.14 -3.41
N VAL A 184 25.87 2.29 -3.19
CA VAL A 184 24.89 2.49 -2.12
C VAL A 184 25.12 1.44 -1.05
N THR A 185 25.52 1.88 0.13
CA THR A 185 25.74 1.00 1.28
C THR A 185 24.67 1.25 2.34
N PHE A 186 23.88 0.22 2.63
CA PHE A 186 22.92 0.24 3.73
C PHE A 186 23.64 -0.24 4.99
N GLN A 187 23.92 0.68 5.90
CA GLN A 187 24.44 0.41 7.24
C GLN A 187 23.28 0.06 8.17
N ILE A 188 23.24 -1.19 8.61
CA ILE A 188 22.13 -1.78 9.34
C ILE A 188 22.59 -2.13 10.75
N ASN A 189 21.87 -1.59 11.73
CA ASN A 189 21.91 -2.08 13.09
C ASN A 189 20.52 -2.63 13.43
N GLU A 190 20.40 -3.95 13.42
CA GLU A 190 19.15 -4.67 13.68
C GLU A 190 18.63 -4.43 15.11
N GLY A 191 19.51 -4.08 16.05
CA GLY A 191 19.15 -3.98 17.46
C GLY A 191 18.76 -5.34 18.07
N PRO A 192 18.31 -5.34 19.34
CA PRO A 192 17.86 -6.56 19.99
C PRO A 192 16.59 -7.09 19.33
N ARG A 193 16.48 -8.43 19.30
CA ARG A 193 15.23 -9.07 18.88
C ARG A 193 14.18 -8.88 19.98
N VAL A 194 12.97 -8.57 19.58
CA VAL A 194 11.81 -8.34 20.44
C VAL A 194 10.82 -9.49 20.28
N ARG A 195 10.43 -10.11 21.40
CA ARG A 195 9.53 -11.27 21.41
C ARG A 195 8.31 -11.07 22.30
N VAL A 196 7.23 -11.74 21.96
CA VAL A 196 6.04 -11.83 22.79
C VAL A 196 6.30 -12.82 23.93
N ALA A 197 6.53 -12.33 25.14
CA ALA A 197 6.76 -13.20 26.30
C ALA A 197 5.45 -13.68 26.92
N GLU A 198 4.42 -12.85 26.90
CA GLU A 198 3.17 -13.14 27.59
C GLU A 198 1.98 -12.51 26.86
N ILE A 199 0.89 -13.27 26.74
CA ILE A 199 -0.39 -12.80 26.20
C ILE A 199 -1.44 -12.96 27.30
N ARG A 200 -1.92 -11.83 27.82
CA ARG A 200 -2.95 -11.78 28.85
C ARG A 200 -4.29 -11.42 28.25
N PHE A 201 -5.31 -12.13 28.69
CA PHE A 201 -6.71 -11.77 28.45
C PHE A 201 -7.31 -11.32 29.77
N GLU A 202 -7.81 -10.08 29.82
CA GLU A 202 -8.37 -9.45 31.01
C GLU A 202 -9.86 -9.15 30.83
N GLY A 203 -10.61 -9.01 31.93
CA GLY A 203 -12.03 -8.64 31.89
C GLY A 203 -13.01 -9.81 31.71
N SER A 204 -12.57 -10.92 31.11
CA SER A 204 -13.36 -12.15 31.01
C SER A 204 -13.58 -12.80 32.38
N LYS A 205 -14.83 -13.12 32.70
CA LYS A 205 -15.23 -13.92 33.87
C LYS A 205 -15.56 -15.36 33.48
N VAL A 206 -15.92 -15.58 32.22
CA VAL A 206 -16.36 -16.88 31.70
C VAL A 206 -15.19 -17.67 31.12
N PHE A 207 -14.36 -17.01 30.31
CA PHE A 207 -13.31 -17.68 29.54
C PHE A 207 -11.96 -17.59 30.23
N LYS A 208 -11.30 -18.74 30.38
CA LYS A 208 -9.92 -18.83 30.86
C LYS A 208 -8.97 -18.32 29.77
N SER A 209 -8.00 -17.48 30.14
CA SER A 209 -7.01 -16.90 29.20
C SER A 209 -6.23 -17.97 28.43
N SER A 210 -5.97 -19.14 29.02
CA SER A 210 -5.31 -20.26 28.32
C SER A 210 -6.12 -20.80 27.15
N LYS A 211 -7.45 -20.89 27.29
CA LYS A 211 -8.35 -21.36 26.22
C LYS A 211 -8.50 -20.36 25.09
N LEU A 212 -8.45 -19.07 25.40
CA LEU A 212 -8.41 -18.02 24.39
C LEU A 212 -7.07 -18.04 23.63
N ARG A 213 -5.95 -18.18 24.34
CA ARG A 213 -4.61 -18.34 23.71
C ARG A 213 -4.52 -19.54 22.78
N GLU A 214 -5.17 -20.66 23.12
CA GLU A 214 -5.19 -21.87 22.29
C GLU A 214 -5.83 -21.63 20.89
N GLN A 215 -6.69 -20.62 20.76
CA GLN A 215 -7.32 -20.28 19.47
C GLN A 215 -6.40 -19.46 18.55
N MET A 216 -5.34 -18.87 19.11
CA MET A 216 -4.37 -18.06 18.35
C MET A 216 -3.41 -18.97 17.57
N LYS A 217 -3.28 -18.74 16.27
CA LYS A 217 -2.50 -19.59 15.35
C LYS A 217 -1.15 -19.00 15.00
N TYR A 218 -1.04 -17.68 14.89
CA TYR A 218 0.10 -16.99 14.29
C TYR A 218 0.96 -16.22 15.29
N VAL A 219 0.37 -15.65 16.35
CA VAL A 219 1.05 -14.94 17.43
C VAL A 219 0.87 -15.71 18.72
N GLN A 220 1.97 -16.16 19.29
CA GLN A 220 1.99 -17.00 20.49
C GLN A 220 3.05 -16.52 21.47
N GLU A 221 2.89 -16.90 22.74
CA GLU A 221 3.92 -16.69 23.75
C GLU A 221 5.21 -17.44 23.38
N ALA A 222 6.35 -16.84 23.72
CA ALA A 222 7.65 -17.43 23.47
C ALA A 222 7.79 -18.80 24.16
N GLY A 223 7.87 -19.85 23.34
CA GLY A 223 8.01 -21.24 23.72
C GLY A 223 8.78 -22.01 22.64
N LEU A 224 8.97 -23.31 22.82
CA LEU A 224 9.81 -24.12 21.92
C LEU A 224 9.28 -24.14 20.48
N ILE A 225 7.99 -24.44 20.33
CA ILE A 225 7.34 -24.57 19.03
C ILE A 225 7.17 -23.19 18.37
N SER A 226 6.72 -22.19 19.13
CA SER A 226 6.50 -20.84 18.61
C SER A 226 7.81 -20.18 18.17
N ARG A 227 8.93 -20.43 18.86
CA ARG A 227 10.26 -19.96 18.45
C ARG A 227 10.71 -20.58 17.13
N PHE A 228 10.53 -21.90 16.95
CA PHE A 228 10.90 -22.56 15.70
C PHE A 228 10.05 -22.06 14.52
N ARG A 229 8.78 -21.74 14.77
CA ARG A 229 7.84 -21.22 13.77
C ARG A 229 7.84 -19.69 13.63
N GLU A 230 8.71 -18.98 14.36
CA GLU A 230 8.75 -17.51 14.41
C GLU A 230 7.38 -16.87 14.80
N GLN A 231 6.56 -17.58 15.56
CA GLN A 231 5.24 -17.13 16.05
C GLN A 231 5.34 -16.29 17.33
N ASP A 232 6.53 -16.22 17.92
CA ASP A 232 6.85 -15.40 19.09
C ASP A 232 7.23 -13.96 18.72
N ILE A 233 7.10 -13.58 17.44
CA ILE A 233 7.31 -12.22 16.93
C ILE A 233 5.95 -11.53 16.77
N LEU A 234 5.87 -10.29 17.26
CA LEU A 234 4.67 -9.49 17.11
C LEU A 234 4.54 -8.96 15.68
N ASP A 235 3.52 -9.45 14.98
CA ASP A 235 3.04 -8.95 13.71
C ASP A 235 1.59 -8.51 13.92
N ARG A 236 1.28 -7.25 13.62
CA ARG A 236 -0.03 -6.65 13.96
C ARG A 236 -1.17 -7.27 13.16
N GLU A 237 -0.95 -7.57 11.88
CA GLU A 237 -1.97 -8.16 11.02
C GLU A 237 -2.27 -9.60 11.45
N LYS A 238 -1.22 -10.35 11.81
CA LYS A 238 -1.39 -11.71 12.35
C LYS A 238 -2.06 -11.73 13.72
N LEU A 239 -1.73 -10.77 14.59
CA LEU A 239 -2.37 -10.64 15.89
C LEU A 239 -3.87 -10.37 15.72
N ASP A 240 -4.24 -9.42 14.88
CA ASP A 240 -5.64 -9.07 14.60
C ASP A 240 -6.43 -10.29 14.09
N PHE A 241 -5.86 -11.02 13.13
CA PHE A 241 -6.44 -12.26 12.64
C PHE A 241 -6.65 -13.31 13.75
N ASP A 242 -5.68 -13.47 14.64
CA ASP A 242 -5.81 -14.38 15.78
C ASP A 242 -6.85 -13.92 16.80
N LEU A 243 -6.97 -12.61 17.06
CA LEU A 243 -7.99 -12.06 17.93
C LEU A 243 -9.40 -12.25 17.36
N HIS A 244 -9.57 -12.17 16.04
CA HIS A 244 -10.83 -12.55 15.39
C HIS A 244 -11.17 -14.04 15.57
N LYS A 245 -10.19 -14.93 15.63
CA LYS A 245 -10.44 -16.33 16.00
C LYS A 245 -10.87 -16.47 17.45
N VAL A 246 -10.28 -15.70 18.35
CA VAL A 246 -10.68 -15.65 19.76
C VAL A 246 -12.15 -15.19 19.86
N ASP A 247 -12.54 -14.14 19.13
CA ASP A 247 -13.95 -13.69 19.07
C ASP A 247 -14.87 -14.80 18.56
N ASN A 248 -14.51 -15.45 17.45
CA ASN A 248 -15.30 -16.52 16.86
C ASN A 248 -15.46 -17.70 17.83
N TYR A 249 -14.42 -18.05 18.58
CA TYR A 249 -14.50 -19.06 19.63
C TYR A 249 -15.46 -18.66 20.76
N MET A 250 -15.44 -17.40 21.21
CA MET A 250 -16.39 -16.95 22.23
C MET A 250 -17.83 -16.99 21.71
N ARG A 251 -18.05 -16.55 20.46
CA ARG A 251 -19.35 -16.62 19.78
C ARG A 251 -19.83 -18.06 19.57
N SER A 252 -18.92 -19.02 19.35
CA SER A 252 -19.28 -20.43 19.21
C SER A 252 -19.75 -21.05 20.52
N LYS A 253 -19.38 -20.46 21.66
CA LYS A 253 -19.89 -20.83 22.99
C LYS A 253 -21.21 -20.14 23.36
N GLY A 254 -21.83 -19.38 22.46
CA GLY A 254 -23.11 -18.71 22.70
C GLY A 254 -23.03 -17.25 23.10
N TYR A 255 -21.82 -16.70 23.21
CA TYR A 255 -21.61 -15.30 23.58
C TYR A 255 -21.55 -14.45 22.31
N LEU A 256 -22.70 -14.24 21.68
CA LEU A 256 -22.81 -13.63 20.35
C LEU A 256 -22.31 -12.18 20.29
N GLN A 257 -22.38 -11.46 21.41
CA GLN A 257 -21.89 -10.09 21.55
C GLN A 257 -20.44 -10.03 22.06
N ALA A 258 -19.80 -11.19 22.29
CA ALA A 258 -18.44 -11.22 22.76
C ALA A 258 -17.48 -10.63 21.72
N ARG A 259 -16.54 -9.85 22.22
CA ARG A 259 -15.48 -9.23 21.42
C ARG A 259 -14.26 -8.91 22.27
N HIS A 260 -13.10 -8.93 21.63
CA HIS A 260 -11.91 -8.28 22.16
C HIS A 260 -12.02 -6.76 22.04
N GLY A 261 -11.35 -6.05 22.96
CA GLY A 261 -11.03 -4.63 22.81
C GLY A 261 -9.61 -4.42 22.33
N GLU A 262 -9.18 -3.17 22.29
CA GLU A 262 -7.86 -2.81 21.76
C GLU A 262 -6.73 -3.45 22.58
N PRO A 263 -5.81 -4.19 21.93
CA PRO A 263 -4.70 -4.82 22.62
C PRO A 263 -3.68 -3.76 23.07
N ARG A 264 -3.28 -3.84 24.34
CA ARG A 264 -2.23 -3.01 24.93
C ARG A 264 -0.89 -3.77 24.87
N ILE A 265 0.14 -3.15 24.29
CA ILE A 265 1.46 -3.75 24.12
C ILE A 265 2.44 -3.04 25.05
N GLU A 266 3.00 -3.78 26.00
CA GLU A 266 3.90 -3.24 27.03
C GLU A 266 5.27 -3.90 26.92
N GLY A 267 6.34 -3.10 27.01
CA GLY A 267 7.70 -3.62 27.11
C GLY A 267 7.98 -4.17 28.51
N LEU A 268 8.35 -5.45 28.60
CA LEU A 268 8.76 -6.11 29.85
C LEU A 268 10.28 -6.06 30.07
N GLY A 269 11.01 -5.36 29.20
CA GLY A 269 12.46 -5.25 29.22
C GLY A 269 13.18 -6.52 28.76
N ARG A 270 14.49 -6.56 29.02
CA ARG A 270 15.34 -7.71 28.69
C ARG A 270 15.07 -8.85 29.65
N ARG A 271 14.63 -9.98 29.11
CA ARG A 271 14.48 -11.21 29.89
C ARG A 271 15.28 -12.32 29.23
N ARG A 272 15.86 -13.20 30.05
CA ARG A 272 16.44 -14.43 29.54
C ARG A 272 15.30 -15.35 29.13
N THR A 273 14.91 -15.30 27.86
CA THR A 273 13.95 -16.24 27.29
C THR A 273 14.71 -17.49 26.84
N GLY A 274 14.84 -18.46 27.73
CA GLY A 274 15.59 -19.71 27.49
C GLY A 274 14.87 -20.94 28.04
N PHE A 275 15.39 -22.13 27.70
CA PHE A 275 14.91 -23.43 28.19
C PHE A 275 14.81 -23.44 29.73
N PRO A 276 13.65 -23.80 30.32
CA PRO A 276 13.55 -24.00 31.78
C PRO A 276 14.23 -25.29 32.27
N ILE A 277 14.53 -26.25 31.38
CA ILE A 277 14.94 -27.60 31.77
C ILE A 277 16.43 -27.89 31.53
N LEU A 278 17.15 -27.14 30.69
CA LEU A 278 18.60 -27.34 30.50
C LEU A 278 19.30 -26.04 30.03
N PRO A 279 20.35 -25.56 30.72
CA PRO A 279 21.13 -24.40 30.28
C PRO A 279 22.06 -24.83 29.16
N ILE A 280 21.54 -25.05 27.95
CA ILE A 280 22.38 -25.30 26.77
C ILE A 280 23.01 -23.96 26.38
N PRO A 281 24.35 -23.81 26.47
CA PRO A 281 25.02 -22.66 25.88
C PRO A 281 24.61 -22.61 24.40
N PHE A 282 24.41 -21.41 23.81
CA PHE A 282 23.95 -21.19 22.42
C PHE A 282 22.43 -21.15 22.13
N LEU A 283 21.53 -21.48 23.08
CA LEU A 283 20.06 -21.40 22.88
C LEU A 283 19.32 -20.40 23.78
N SER A 284 20.03 -19.80 24.75
CA SER A 284 19.49 -18.71 25.58
C SER A 284 19.95 -17.37 25.03
N SER A 285 19.04 -16.61 24.43
CA SER A 285 19.26 -15.22 24.03
C SER A 285 18.62 -14.28 25.06
N THR A 286 19.33 -13.20 25.38
CA THR A 286 18.78 -12.08 26.13
C THR A 286 18.07 -11.17 25.14
N ASP A 287 16.77 -11.39 25.01
CA ASP A 287 15.92 -10.67 24.07
C ASP A 287 15.06 -9.65 24.83
N ASP A 288 14.67 -8.59 24.12
CA ASP A 288 13.66 -7.67 24.62
C ASP A 288 12.30 -8.37 24.56
N THR A 289 11.48 -8.19 25.57
CA THR A 289 10.21 -8.90 25.68
C THR A 289 9.02 -7.97 25.76
N LEU A 290 7.91 -8.40 25.18
CA LEU A 290 6.63 -7.70 25.19
C LEU A 290 5.59 -8.52 25.93
N ARG A 291 4.67 -7.82 26.60
CA ARG A 291 3.39 -8.35 27.04
C ARG A 291 2.29 -7.77 26.15
N ILE A 292 1.40 -8.64 25.68
CA ILE A 292 0.18 -8.23 24.99
C ILE A 292 -0.96 -8.45 25.96
N THR A 293 -1.67 -7.38 26.32
CA THR A 293 -2.83 -7.43 27.20
C THR A 293 -4.09 -7.08 26.41
N VAL A 294 -4.97 -8.05 26.27
CA VAL A 294 -6.19 -7.95 25.47
C VAL A 294 -7.40 -7.90 26.42
N PRO A 295 -8.13 -6.78 26.48
CA PRO A 295 -9.39 -6.74 27.22
C PRO A 295 -10.46 -7.54 26.47
N ILE A 296 -11.24 -8.34 27.20
CA ILE A 296 -12.32 -9.16 26.66
C ILE A 296 -13.64 -8.68 27.26
N PHE A 297 -14.63 -8.53 26.39
CA PHE A 297 -16.01 -8.26 26.75
C PHE A 297 -16.83 -9.53 26.48
N ASP A 298 -17.19 -10.27 27.53
CA ASP A 298 -17.89 -11.54 27.40
C ASP A 298 -19.31 -11.38 26.82
N GLY A 299 -20.04 -10.33 27.23
CA GLY A 299 -21.47 -10.20 26.93
C GLY A 299 -22.34 -11.24 27.65
N LYS A 300 -23.60 -11.39 27.23
CA LYS A 300 -24.53 -12.39 27.77
C LYS A 300 -24.44 -13.70 26.99
N LEU A 301 -24.79 -14.81 27.65
CA LEU A 301 -24.99 -16.09 26.97
C LEU A 301 -26.34 -16.05 26.25
N TYR A 302 -26.35 -16.28 24.94
CA TYR A 302 -27.58 -16.30 24.15
C TYR A 302 -28.00 -17.74 23.80
N ARG A 303 -29.28 -18.01 23.98
CA ARG A 303 -29.96 -19.19 23.44
C ARG A 303 -30.64 -18.84 22.14
N LEU A 304 -30.74 -19.83 21.25
CA LEU A 304 -31.40 -19.67 19.97
C LEU A 304 -32.90 -19.49 20.19
N GLY A 305 -33.43 -18.36 19.74
CA GLY A 305 -34.85 -18.06 19.73
C GLY A 305 -35.51 -18.51 18.43
N ASP A 306 -36.30 -17.61 17.84
CA ASP A 306 -36.93 -17.83 16.56
C ASP A 306 -35.99 -17.43 15.41
N MET A 307 -35.96 -18.28 14.38
CA MET A 307 -35.21 -18.04 13.17
C MET A 307 -36.21 -17.85 12.02
N LYS A 308 -36.23 -16.64 11.46
CA LYS A 308 -37.03 -16.28 10.30
C LYS A 308 -36.10 -16.18 9.10
N ILE A 309 -36.48 -16.82 8.00
CA ILE A 309 -35.72 -16.78 6.75
C ILE A 309 -36.56 -16.08 5.69
N GLU A 310 -35.94 -15.16 4.97
CA GLU A 310 -36.54 -14.39 3.89
C GLU A 310 -35.69 -14.51 2.62
N GLY A 311 -36.32 -14.36 1.45
CA GLY A 311 -35.63 -14.46 0.16
C GLY A 311 -35.29 -15.89 -0.29
N ASN A 312 -35.81 -16.90 0.40
CA ASN A 312 -35.66 -18.31 0.01
C ASN A 312 -36.82 -18.75 -0.91
N SER A 313 -36.57 -18.81 -2.22
CA SER A 313 -37.53 -19.32 -3.20
C SER A 313 -37.21 -20.73 -3.68
N ILE A 314 -35.93 -21.13 -3.63
CA ILE A 314 -35.44 -22.43 -4.11
C ILE A 314 -35.53 -23.50 -3.02
N PHE A 315 -35.13 -23.18 -1.79
CA PHE A 315 -35.22 -24.10 -0.66
C PHE A 315 -36.27 -23.64 0.34
N SER A 316 -37.05 -24.59 0.87
CA SER A 316 -38.01 -24.29 1.93
C SER A 316 -37.29 -23.90 3.22
N GLU A 317 -37.97 -23.10 4.04
CA GLU A 317 -37.46 -22.66 5.34
C GLU A 317 -37.05 -23.86 6.23
N ALA A 318 -37.81 -24.96 6.17
CA ALA A 318 -37.53 -26.18 6.91
C ALA A 318 -36.20 -26.85 6.49
N VAL A 319 -35.89 -26.86 5.19
CA VAL A 319 -34.63 -27.41 4.67
C VAL A 319 -33.46 -26.55 5.12
N ILE A 320 -33.59 -25.22 5.03
CA ILE A 320 -32.55 -24.29 5.47
C ILE A 320 -32.29 -24.43 6.98
N LYS A 321 -33.36 -24.50 7.80
CA LYS A 321 -33.25 -24.76 9.25
C LYS A 321 -32.57 -26.09 9.54
N ALA A 322 -32.87 -27.15 8.79
CA ALA A 322 -32.23 -28.45 8.94
C ALA A 322 -30.73 -28.40 8.60
N ILE A 323 -30.33 -27.63 7.59
CA ILE A 323 -28.91 -27.41 7.23
C ILE A 323 -28.16 -26.65 8.33
N ILE A 324 -28.82 -25.69 8.98
CA ILE A 324 -28.25 -24.96 10.13
C ILE A 324 -28.10 -25.88 11.34
N GLY A 325 -29.03 -26.82 11.53
CA GLY A 325 -28.90 -27.92 12.47
C GLY A 325 -29.02 -27.54 13.95
N LEU A 326 -29.51 -26.33 14.26
CA LEU A 326 -29.72 -25.85 15.62
C LEU A 326 -31.20 -25.81 15.97
N LYS A 327 -31.55 -26.24 17.19
CA LYS A 327 -32.93 -26.22 17.70
C LYS A 327 -33.17 -25.00 18.59
N LYS A 328 -34.42 -24.52 18.58
CA LYS A 328 -34.87 -23.47 19.49
C LYS A 328 -34.60 -23.86 20.95
N GLY A 329 -34.00 -22.94 21.71
CA GLY A 329 -33.60 -23.13 23.10
C GLY A 329 -32.16 -23.65 23.32
N GLU A 330 -31.50 -24.17 22.27
CA GLU A 330 -30.08 -24.55 22.34
C GLU A 330 -29.20 -23.30 22.47
N VAL A 331 -27.95 -23.48 22.90
CA VAL A 331 -26.98 -22.37 22.93
C VAL A 331 -26.75 -21.88 21.50
N ALA A 332 -26.88 -20.57 21.28
CA ALA A 332 -26.76 -19.98 19.95
C ALA A 332 -25.29 -19.99 19.49
N ASN A 333 -24.84 -21.08 18.90
CA ASN A 333 -23.49 -21.22 18.40
C ASN A 333 -23.29 -20.36 17.13
N GLY A 334 -22.75 -19.16 17.30
CA GLY A 334 -22.56 -18.21 16.20
C GLY A 334 -21.64 -18.71 15.08
N GLU A 335 -20.63 -19.52 15.43
CA GLU A 335 -19.73 -20.13 14.44
C GLU A 335 -20.46 -21.19 13.61
N ALA A 336 -21.28 -22.03 14.24
CA ALA A 336 -22.09 -23.02 13.54
C ALA A 336 -23.10 -22.35 12.60
N ILE A 337 -23.77 -21.28 13.04
CA ILE A 337 -24.68 -20.49 12.21
C ILE A 337 -23.93 -19.89 11.01
N SER A 338 -22.79 -19.24 11.27
CA SER A 338 -21.95 -18.64 10.23
C SER A 338 -21.49 -19.69 9.21
N LYS A 339 -20.96 -20.81 9.67
CA LYS A 339 -20.51 -21.92 8.82
C LYS A 339 -21.66 -22.51 8.01
N ALA A 340 -22.83 -22.68 8.63
CA ALA A 340 -24.01 -23.19 7.92
C ALA A 340 -24.44 -22.26 6.79
N LEU A 341 -24.44 -20.94 7.01
CA LEU A 341 -24.93 -19.98 6.02
C LEU A 341 -23.91 -19.67 4.92
N TYR A 342 -22.64 -19.47 5.27
CA TYR A 342 -21.62 -19.00 4.34
C TYR A 342 -20.83 -20.13 3.67
N GLU A 343 -20.78 -21.32 4.27
CA GLU A 343 -20.12 -22.49 3.67
C GLU A 343 -21.12 -23.53 3.18
N ASN A 344 -21.96 -24.06 4.08
CA ASN A 344 -22.82 -25.20 3.74
C ASN A 344 -23.90 -24.78 2.74
N LEU A 345 -24.70 -23.77 3.08
CA LEU A 345 -25.80 -23.32 2.24
C LEU A 345 -25.30 -22.75 0.90
N LYS A 346 -24.19 -21.99 0.92
CA LYS A 346 -23.50 -21.55 -0.30
C LYS A 346 -23.10 -22.71 -1.21
N LYS A 347 -22.61 -23.84 -0.66
CA LYS A 347 -22.31 -25.05 -1.44
C LYS A 347 -23.59 -25.68 -2.02
N TYR A 348 -24.66 -25.78 -1.24
CA TYR A 348 -25.95 -26.32 -1.72
C TYR A 348 -26.54 -25.51 -2.87
N TYR A 349 -26.58 -24.18 -2.74
CA TYR A 349 -26.99 -23.26 -3.81
C TYR A 349 -26.04 -23.33 -5.02
N GLY A 350 -24.73 -23.35 -4.77
CA GLY A 350 -23.70 -23.47 -5.82
C GLY A 350 -23.85 -24.75 -6.65
N ASN A 351 -24.18 -25.89 -6.03
CA ASN A 351 -24.46 -27.15 -6.73
C ASN A 351 -25.68 -27.08 -7.66
N GLN A 352 -26.61 -26.15 -7.41
CA GLN A 352 -27.77 -25.88 -8.25
C GLN A 352 -27.51 -24.76 -9.28
N GLY A 353 -26.29 -24.22 -9.34
CA GLY A 353 -25.89 -23.16 -10.27
C GLY A 353 -26.01 -21.73 -9.71
N PHE A 354 -26.41 -21.56 -8.44
CA PHE A 354 -26.53 -20.24 -7.80
C PHE A 354 -25.20 -19.81 -7.17
N ILE A 355 -24.25 -19.40 -8.01
CA ILE A 355 -22.90 -18.99 -7.57
C ILE A 355 -22.86 -17.60 -6.93
N GLN A 356 -23.90 -16.79 -7.15
CA GLN A 356 -24.07 -15.43 -6.61
C GLN A 356 -24.77 -15.41 -5.26
N TYR A 357 -25.03 -16.57 -4.66
CA TYR A 357 -25.69 -16.67 -3.36
C TYR A 357 -24.98 -15.82 -2.30
N THR A 358 -25.76 -14.99 -1.61
CA THR A 358 -25.35 -14.27 -0.41
C THR A 358 -26.42 -14.39 0.68
N ALA A 359 -26.01 -14.25 1.93
CA ALA A 359 -26.91 -14.25 3.06
C ALA A 359 -26.48 -13.18 4.05
N GLU A 360 -27.46 -12.47 4.61
CA GLU A 360 -27.27 -11.50 5.67
C GLU A 360 -28.00 -11.96 6.92
N VAL A 361 -27.35 -11.83 8.08
CA VAL A 361 -27.89 -12.26 9.37
C VAL A 361 -28.07 -11.05 10.26
N THR A 362 -29.32 -10.78 10.64
CA THR A 362 -29.67 -9.72 11.57
C THR A 362 -30.17 -10.34 12.88
N PRO A 363 -29.33 -10.40 13.92
CA PRO A 363 -29.74 -10.89 15.22
C PRO A 363 -30.53 -9.83 15.99
N THR A 364 -31.63 -10.24 16.62
CA THR A 364 -32.37 -9.45 17.60
C THR A 364 -32.17 -10.07 18.97
N PHE A 365 -31.53 -9.33 19.88
CA PHE A 365 -31.21 -9.79 21.22
C PHE A 365 -32.32 -9.40 22.20
N LYS A 366 -32.89 -10.39 22.89
CA LYS A 366 -33.90 -10.22 23.94
C LYS A 366 -33.35 -10.76 25.26
N ASP A 367 -33.75 -10.16 26.37
CA ASP A 367 -33.44 -10.71 27.69
C ASP A 367 -34.25 -11.98 27.94
N ASN A 368 -33.66 -12.96 28.63
CA ASN A 368 -34.36 -14.19 29.01
C ASN A 368 -35.16 -13.94 30.30
N PRO A 369 -36.51 -14.04 30.29
CA PRO A 369 -37.32 -13.85 31.49
C PRO A 369 -37.01 -14.83 32.64
N GLN A 370 -36.43 -15.99 32.32
CA GLN A 370 -36.14 -17.06 33.29
C GLN A 370 -34.74 -16.92 33.92
N ASN A 371 -33.80 -16.21 33.29
CA ASN A 371 -32.44 -16.06 33.80
C ASN A 371 -31.84 -14.72 33.33
N ALA A 372 -31.63 -13.79 34.26
CA ALA A 372 -31.11 -12.45 33.96
C ALA A 372 -29.71 -12.43 33.33
N ASN A 373 -28.94 -13.52 33.48
CA ASN A 373 -27.60 -13.67 32.90
C ASN A 373 -27.62 -14.28 31.49
N GLU A 374 -28.78 -14.69 31.01
CA GLU A 374 -28.99 -15.23 29.66
C GLU A 374 -29.88 -14.30 28.83
N GLY A 375 -29.73 -14.42 27.51
CA GLY A 375 -30.61 -13.80 26.53
C GLY A 375 -31.14 -14.83 25.54
N VAL A 376 -32.15 -14.43 24.78
CA VAL A 376 -32.65 -15.16 23.63
C VAL A 376 -32.32 -14.34 22.39
N ALA A 377 -31.64 -14.96 21.43
CA ALA A 377 -31.30 -14.32 20.16
C ALA A 377 -32.21 -14.86 19.06
N ASP A 378 -33.08 -14.01 18.55
CA ASP A 378 -33.86 -14.28 17.34
C ASP A 378 -33.02 -13.88 16.12
N PHE A 379 -33.11 -14.62 15.03
CA PHE A 379 -32.33 -14.37 13.83
C PHE A 379 -33.25 -14.13 12.65
N LEU A 380 -33.10 -12.97 12.00
CA LEU A 380 -33.62 -12.74 10.66
C LEU A 380 -32.50 -13.03 9.66
N ILE A 381 -32.70 -14.01 8.80
CA ILE A 381 -31.75 -14.40 7.76
C ILE A 381 -32.34 -14.00 6.41
N THR A 382 -31.75 -13.00 5.79
CA THR A 382 -32.14 -12.55 4.46
C THR A 382 -31.21 -13.19 3.44
N ILE A 383 -31.77 -13.97 2.52
CA ILE A 383 -31.02 -14.66 1.48
C ILE A 383 -31.25 -13.93 0.16
N ASP A 384 -30.17 -13.71 -0.58
CA ASP A 384 -30.21 -13.39 -2.01
C ASP A 384 -29.62 -14.58 -2.77
N GLU A 385 -30.50 -15.32 -3.45
CA GLU A 385 -30.14 -16.51 -4.22
C GLU A 385 -29.38 -16.15 -5.50
N GLY A 386 -29.54 -14.92 -5.99
CA GLY A 386 -28.95 -14.45 -7.24
C GLY A 386 -29.46 -15.21 -8.47
N LYS A 387 -28.73 -15.10 -9.58
CA LYS A 387 -29.07 -15.80 -10.83
C LYS A 387 -28.52 -17.22 -10.85
N GLN A 388 -29.21 -18.09 -11.57
CA GLN A 388 -28.70 -19.42 -11.88
C GLN A 388 -27.75 -19.36 -13.08
N PHE A 389 -26.58 -19.99 -12.94
CA PHE A 389 -25.54 -20.06 -13.96
C PHE A 389 -25.30 -21.51 -14.38
N THR A 390 -24.93 -21.68 -15.64
CA THR A 390 -24.46 -22.95 -16.20
C THR A 390 -23.05 -22.77 -16.72
N LEU A 391 -22.18 -23.76 -16.50
CA LEU A 391 -20.83 -23.75 -17.06
C LEU A 391 -20.90 -23.96 -18.58
N ARG A 392 -20.63 -22.91 -19.36
CA ARG A 392 -20.59 -23.00 -20.83
C ARG A 392 -19.25 -23.49 -21.34
N ARG A 393 -18.17 -22.91 -20.83
CA ARG A 393 -16.79 -23.19 -21.25
C ARG A 393 -15.85 -23.02 -20.06
N LEU A 394 -14.92 -23.95 -19.93
CA LEU A 394 -13.79 -23.87 -19.01
C LEU A 394 -12.52 -23.76 -19.86
N GLU A 395 -11.70 -22.74 -19.61
CA GLU A 395 -10.44 -22.51 -20.29
C GLU A 395 -9.33 -22.47 -19.24
N PHE A 396 -8.21 -23.13 -19.55
CA PHE A 396 -7.01 -23.08 -18.72
C PHE A 396 -6.01 -22.15 -19.39
N THR A 397 -5.39 -21.25 -18.61
CA THR A 397 -4.38 -20.31 -19.11
C THR A 397 -3.13 -20.41 -18.24
N GLY A 398 -1.95 -20.36 -18.85
CA GLY A 398 -0.67 -20.47 -18.14
C GLY A 398 -0.07 -21.88 -18.12
N ASN A 399 -0.68 -22.83 -18.82
CA ASN A 399 -0.11 -24.14 -19.10
C ASN A 399 1.04 -24.00 -20.11
N THR A 400 2.26 -23.71 -19.62
CA THR A 400 3.46 -23.56 -20.47
C THR A 400 4.21 -24.87 -20.68
N PHE A 401 4.03 -25.85 -19.79
CA PHE A 401 4.72 -27.15 -19.83
C PHE A 401 3.78 -28.37 -19.76
N THR A 402 2.48 -28.15 -19.54
CA THR A 402 1.46 -29.21 -19.45
C THR A 402 0.40 -29.01 -20.51
N ARG A 403 -0.23 -30.09 -20.99
CA ARG A 403 -1.40 -29.98 -21.87
C ARG A 403 -2.64 -29.67 -21.03
N ASP A 404 -3.63 -29.02 -21.61
CA ASP A 404 -4.87 -28.61 -20.91
C ASP A 404 -5.71 -29.77 -20.35
N ASN A 405 -5.44 -31.00 -20.79
CA ASN A 405 -6.18 -32.20 -20.43
C ASN A 405 -5.43 -33.15 -19.47
N VAL A 406 -4.40 -32.65 -18.77
CA VAL A 406 -3.55 -33.44 -17.84
C VAL A 406 -4.01 -33.32 -16.39
#